data_AF-A0A1E7I148-F1
#
_entry.id   AF-A0A1E7I148-F1
#
_cell.length_a   1.000
_cell.length_b   1.000
_cell.length_c   1.000
_cell.angle_alpha   90.00
_cell.angle_beta   90.00
_cell.angle_gamma   90.00
#
_symmetry.space_group_name_H-M   'P 1'
#
loop_
_entity.id
_entity.type
_entity.pdbx_description
1 polymer ?
#
loop_
_entity_poly.entity_id
_entity_poly.type
_entity_poly.pdbx_seq_one_letter_code
_entity_poly.pdbx_strand_id
1 'polypeptide(L)'
;MKKTLPISMEFIYQLFSLIFIIIVVHAAYVGIIRPNADAILERQAAMIEKDKTQSTERSVYVLIRDYEQEACFILMFWALAIMVFKAVTTIRNRTLLERDLIPLAEGVRILPEDTRELSREIQALPPYQRNALLPRALLAGLQRFSSTRNVQDVADATHAYCSAEGERLESELSMIRYVAWAIPSIGFIGTVRGIGDALGQAHQAIEGEIFGVTRSLGVAFNSTLIALLISIVLMFILHQLQLLQERYVLETEAYCEDKLTRHLHMQ
;
A
#
# COMPACT_ATOMS: atom_id res chain seq x y z
N MET A 1 -17.34 21.65 -25.02
CA MET A 1 -17.46 20.82 -23.81
C MET A 1 -16.48 19.66 -23.89
N LYS A 2 -15.23 19.83 -23.46
CA LYS A 2 -14.30 18.71 -23.29
C LYS A 2 -14.66 18.04 -21.96
N LYS A 3 -15.34 16.90 -22.01
CA LYS A 3 -15.43 15.98 -20.86
C LYS A 3 -14.03 15.42 -20.64
N THR A 4 -13.20 16.15 -19.91
CA THR A 4 -11.99 15.58 -19.33
C THR A 4 -12.47 14.50 -18.37
N LEU A 5 -12.22 13.23 -18.70
CA LEU A 5 -12.39 12.13 -17.76
C LEU A 5 -11.75 12.57 -16.42
N PRO A 6 -12.43 12.48 -15.27
CA PRO A 6 -11.85 12.83 -13.98
C PRO A 6 -10.93 11.68 -13.52
N ILE A 7 -9.94 11.34 -14.34
CA ILE A 7 -8.92 10.39 -13.95
C ILE A 7 -8.02 11.12 -12.97
N SER A 8 -8.00 10.67 -11.71
CA SER A 8 -7.07 11.20 -10.72
C SER A 8 -5.63 10.86 -11.13
N MET A 9 -4.68 11.76 -10.88
CA MET A 9 -3.25 11.50 -11.14
C MET A 9 -2.77 10.22 -10.43
N GLU A 10 -3.38 9.91 -9.29
CA GLU A 10 -3.16 8.66 -8.57
C GLU A 10 -3.57 7.44 -9.40
N PHE A 11 -4.76 7.43 -10.02
CA PHE A 11 -5.18 6.32 -10.87
C PHE A 11 -4.23 6.12 -12.06
N ILE A 12 -3.76 7.21 -12.68
CA ILE A 12 -2.76 7.15 -13.75
C ILE A 12 -1.50 6.47 -13.24
N TYR A 13 -0.97 6.91 -12.10
CA TYR A 13 0.21 6.30 -11.50
C TYR A 13 0.01 4.82 -11.18
N GLN A 14 -1.13 4.43 -10.60
CA GLN A 14 -1.46 3.04 -10.30
C GLN A 14 -1.52 2.17 -11.56
N LEU A 15 -2.12 2.66 -12.64
CA LEU A 15 -2.23 1.92 -13.91
C LEU A 15 -0.88 1.78 -14.61
N PHE A 16 -0.12 2.87 -14.73
CA PHE A 16 1.20 2.83 -15.39
C PHE A 16 2.21 1.99 -14.59
N SER A 17 2.21 2.11 -13.26
CA SER A 17 3.06 1.27 -12.41
C SER A 17 2.71 -0.21 -12.55
N LEU A 18 1.42 -0.57 -12.62
CA LEU A 18 0.99 -1.96 -12.84
C LEU A 18 1.53 -2.51 -14.17
N ILE A 19 1.31 -1.79 -15.28
CA ILE A 19 1.76 -2.21 -16.61
C ILE A 19 3.29 -2.38 -16.63
N PHE A 20 4.01 -1.39 -16.07
CA PHE A 20 5.46 -1.44 -15.99
C PHE A 20 5.95 -2.64 -15.18
N ILE A 21 5.35 -2.90 -14.01
CA ILE A 21 5.72 -4.01 -13.13
C ILE A 21 5.42 -5.36 -13.80
N ILE A 22 4.28 -5.51 -14.48
CA ILE A 22 3.96 -6.72 -15.24
C ILE A 22 5.06 -6.98 -16.28
N ILE A 23 5.44 -5.98 -17.07
CA ILE A 23 6.47 -6.14 -18.10
C ILE A 23 7.81 -6.53 -17.49
N VAL A 24 8.25 -5.83 -16.44
CA VAL A 24 9.55 -6.06 -15.81
C VAL A 24 9.62 -7.43 -15.13
N VAL A 25 8.60 -7.79 -14.34
CA VAL A 25 8.56 -9.08 -13.65
C VAL A 25 8.46 -10.21 -14.66
N HIS A 26 7.58 -10.10 -15.66
CA HIS A 26 7.45 -11.12 -16.70
C HIS A 26 8.75 -11.32 -17.49
N ALA A 27 9.43 -10.23 -17.86
CA ALA A 27 10.72 -10.30 -18.55
C ALA A 27 11.79 -10.99 -17.69
N ALA A 28 11.84 -10.71 -16.38
CA ALA A 28 12.74 -11.40 -15.46
C ALA A 28 12.40 -12.89 -15.34
N TYR A 29 11.10 -13.23 -15.34
CA TYR A 29 10.64 -14.61 -15.28
C TYR A 29 11.04 -15.42 -16.52
N VAL A 30 10.81 -14.87 -17.71
CA VAL A 30 11.13 -15.53 -18.99
C VAL A 30 12.63 -15.54 -19.26
N GLY A 31 13.34 -14.45 -18.94
CA GLY A 31 14.76 -14.31 -19.28
C GLY A 31 15.72 -14.95 -18.28
N ILE A 32 15.34 -15.05 -17.01
CA ILE A 32 16.27 -15.48 -15.93
C ILE A 32 15.68 -16.64 -15.14
N ILE A 33 14.47 -16.51 -14.60
CA ILE A 33 13.97 -17.46 -13.59
C ILE A 33 13.68 -18.82 -14.21
N ARG A 34 12.83 -18.88 -15.24
CA ARG A 34 12.41 -20.15 -15.86
C ARG A 34 13.56 -20.89 -16.52
N PRO A 35 14.44 -20.25 -17.34
CA PRO A 35 15.57 -20.95 -17.95
C PRO A 35 16.53 -21.56 -16.92
N ASN A 36 16.84 -20.82 -15.85
CA ASN A 36 17.71 -21.35 -14.78
C ASN A 36 17.03 -22.47 -14.00
N ALA A 37 15.71 -22.36 -13.74
CA ALA A 37 14.96 -23.42 -13.09
C ALA A 37 14.91 -24.69 -13.94
N ASP A 38 14.70 -24.55 -15.25
CA ASP A 38 14.71 -25.67 -16.21
C ASP A 38 16.08 -26.35 -16.27
N ALA A 39 17.16 -25.58 -16.42
CA ALA A 39 18.51 -26.13 -16.45
C ALA A 39 18.88 -26.87 -15.15
N ILE A 40 18.39 -26.41 -13.99
CA ILE A 40 18.62 -27.08 -12.71
C ILE A 40 17.80 -28.38 -12.64
N LEU A 41 16.54 -28.36 -13.05
CA LEU A 41 15.68 -29.54 -13.04
C LEU A 41 16.17 -30.62 -14.00
N GLU A 42 16.69 -30.25 -15.17
CA GLU A 42 17.33 -31.18 -16.12
C GLU A 42 18.56 -31.84 -15.51
N ARG A 43 19.43 -31.06 -14.84
CA ARG A 43 20.59 -31.62 -14.13
C ARG A 43 20.17 -32.56 -13.00
N GLN A 44 19.14 -32.21 -12.26
CA GLN A 44 18.61 -33.04 -11.18
C GLN A 44 18.00 -34.34 -11.72
N ALA A 45 17.24 -34.28 -12.81
CA ALA A 45 16.72 -35.47 -13.47
C ALA A 45 17.84 -36.41 -13.94
N ALA A 46 18.88 -35.87 -14.58
CA ALA A 46 20.04 -36.65 -15.04
C ALA A 46 20.86 -37.26 -13.89
N MET A 47 20.88 -36.64 -12.71
CA MET A 47 21.54 -37.16 -11.51
C MET A 47 20.73 -38.31 -10.89
N ILE A 48 19.41 -38.16 -10.79
CA ILE A 48 18.50 -39.18 -10.23
C ILE A 48 18.44 -40.43 -11.11
N GLU A 49 18.56 -40.26 -12.43
CA GLU A 49 18.65 -41.39 -13.36
C GLU A 49 19.92 -42.23 -13.14
N LYS A 50 21.03 -41.58 -12.77
CA LYS A 50 22.32 -42.23 -12.50
C LYS A 50 22.40 -42.82 -11.08
N ASP A 51 21.82 -42.16 -10.09
CA ASP A 51 21.78 -42.60 -8.70
C ASP A 51 20.47 -42.19 -8.02
N LYS A 52 19.59 -43.17 -7.82
CA LYS A 52 18.27 -42.98 -7.19
C LYS A 52 18.34 -42.63 -5.69
N THR A 53 19.52 -42.70 -5.07
CA THR A 53 19.70 -42.38 -3.64
C THR A 53 20.17 -40.95 -3.38
N GLN A 54 20.49 -40.18 -4.42
CA GLN A 54 20.89 -38.78 -4.25
C GLN A 54 19.72 -37.87 -3.86
N SER A 55 19.95 -37.03 -2.85
CA SER A 55 19.01 -36.00 -2.45
C SER A 55 19.13 -34.77 -3.35
N THR A 56 17.99 -34.25 -3.78
CA THR A 56 17.92 -33.06 -4.62
C THR A 56 18.14 -31.78 -3.80
N GLU A 57 19.12 -30.96 -4.15
CA GLU A 57 19.32 -29.64 -3.52
C GLU A 57 18.17 -28.67 -3.87
N ARG A 58 17.72 -27.91 -2.87
CA ARG A 58 16.69 -26.88 -3.06
C ARG A 58 17.29 -25.69 -3.79
N SER A 59 16.72 -25.35 -4.95
CA SER A 59 17.08 -24.16 -5.71
C SER A 59 16.03 -23.07 -5.57
N VAL A 60 16.47 -21.84 -5.34
CA VAL A 60 15.60 -20.65 -5.28
C VAL A 60 14.87 -20.44 -6.61
N TYR A 61 15.53 -20.69 -7.75
CA TYR A 61 14.91 -20.55 -9.07
C TYR A 61 13.75 -21.54 -9.27
N VAL A 62 13.90 -22.77 -8.78
CA VAL A 62 12.83 -23.79 -8.83
C VAL A 62 11.69 -23.44 -7.89
N LEU A 63 12.02 -22.87 -6.72
CA LEU A 63 11.03 -22.44 -5.71
C LEU A 63 10.09 -21.34 -6.24
N ILE A 64 10.59 -20.40 -7.03
CA ILE A 64 9.80 -19.25 -7.51
C ILE A 64 9.33 -19.38 -8.96
N ARG A 65 9.49 -20.55 -9.59
CA ARG A 65 9.33 -20.72 -11.05
C ARG A 65 7.91 -20.52 -11.56
N ASP A 66 6.90 -20.99 -10.82
CA ASP A 66 5.55 -21.13 -11.37
C ASP A 66 4.80 -19.79 -11.52
N TYR A 67 3.69 -19.84 -12.26
CA TYR A 67 2.89 -18.66 -12.61
C TYR A 67 2.24 -18.02 -11.37
N GLU A 68 1.95 -18.82 -10.35
CA GLU A 68 1.36 -18.35 -9.11
C GLU A 68 2.32 -17.42 -8.35
N GLN A 69 3.60 -17.78 -8.28
CA GLN A 69 4.64 -16.95 -7.67
C GLN A 69 4.85 -15.68 -8.51
N GLU A 70 4.88 -15.79 -9.84
CA GLU A 70 4.97 -14.61 -10.72
C GLU A 70 3.85 -13.61 -10.45
N ALA A 71 2.59 -14.08 -10.39
CA ALA A 71 1.45 -13.24 -10.06
C ALA A 71 1.57 -12.61 -8.66
N CYS A 72 2.04 -13.38 -7.67
CA CYS A 72 2.27 -12.86 -6.31
C CYS A 72 3.33 -11.75 -6.29
N PHE A 73 4.43 -11.90 -7.03
CA PHE A 73 5.47 -10.86 -7.12
C PHE A 73 4.97 -9.60 -7.85
N ILE A 74 4.21 -9.75 -8.95
CA ILE A 74 3.58 -8.62 -9.64
C ILE A 74 2.71 -7.83 -8.67
N LEU A 75 1.82 -8.52 -7.95
CA LEU A 75 0.92 -7.93 -6.98
C LEU A 75 1.68 -7.26 -5.81
N MET A 76 2.73 -7.91 -5.32
CA MET A 76 3.58 -7.38 -4.24
C MET A 76 4.24 -6.06 -4.65
N PHE A 77 4.93 -6.04 -5.79
CA PHE A 77 5.61 -4.83 -6.25
C PHE A 77 4.62 -3.72 -6.58
N TRP A 78 3.46 -4.08 -7.13
CA TRP A 78 2.42 -3.10 -7.42
C TRP A 78 1.86 -2.47 -6.15
N ALA A 79 1.45 -3.29 -5.17
CA ALA A 79 1.00 -2.80 -3.87
C ALA A 79 2.07 -1.95 -3.18
N LEU A 80 3.34 -2.36 -3.24
CA LEU A 80 4.46 -1.59 -2.70
C LEU A 80 4.62 -0.23 -3.38
N ALA A 81 4.51 -0.16 -4.70
CA ALA A 81 4.59 1.10 -5.45
C ALA A 81 3.47 2.08 -5.06
N ILE A 82 2.26 1.58 -4.81
CA ILE A 82 1.13 2.40 -4.31
C ILE A 82 1.40 2.86 -2.87
N MET A 83 1.83 1.95 -2.00
CA MET A 83 2.13 2.27 -0.60
C MET A 83 3.24 3.32 -0.47
N VAL A 84 4.32 3.20 -1.25
CA VAL A 84 5.40 4.19 -1.26
C VAL A 84 4.90 5.55 -1.71
N PHE A 85 4.09 5.62 -2.77
CA PHE A 85 3.49 6.88 -3.22
C PHE A 85 2.64 7.55 -2.12
N LYS A 86 1.81 6.76 -1.43
CA LYS A 86 0.98 7.25 -0.31
C LYS A 86 1.81 7.66 0.91
N ALA A 87 2.85 6.89 1.25
CA ALA A 87 3.76 7.19 2.35
C ALA A 87 4.48 8.53 2.11
N VAL A 88 5.08 8.71 0.93
CA VAL A 88 5.77 9.96 0.57
C VAL A 88 4.83 11.16 0.60
N THR A 89 3.61 10.99 0.08
CA THR A 89 2.59 12.06 0.09
C THR A 89 2.21 12.44 1.53
N THR A 90 1.99 11.44 2.38
CA THR A 90 1.61 11.65 3.79
C THR A 90 2.75 12.28 4.58
N ILE A 91 3.99 11.80 4.42
CA ILE A 91 5.18 12.37 5.07
C ILE A 91 5.36 13.83 4.65
N ARG A 92 5.27 14.14 3.35
CA ARG A 92 5.37 15.53 2.86
C ARG A 92 4.28 16.41 3.46
N ASN A 93 3.04 15.93 3.55
CA ASN A 93 1.96 16.68 4.17
C ASN A 93 2.16 16.85 5.69
N ARG A 94 2.72 15.85 6.35
CA ARG A 94 3.05 15.87 7.78
C ARG A 94 4.12 16.91 8.10
N THR A 95 5.10 17.15 7.21
CA THR A 95 6.08 18.24 7.41
C THR A 95 5.45 19.64 7.47
N LEU A 96 4.20 19.83 7.03
CA LEU A 96 3.49 21.09 7.21
C LEU A 96 3.09 21.34 8.67
N LEU A 97 2.96 20.29 9.49
CA LEU A 97 2.67 20.41 10.93
C LEU A 97 3.85 21.01 11.70
N GLU A 98 5.07 20.87 11.17
CA GLU A 98 6.27 21.49 11.74
C GLU A 98 6.39 22.97 11.38
N ARG A 99 5.59 23.45 10.41
CA ARG A 99 5.54 24.88 10.07
C ARG A 99 4.57 25.60 10.97
N ASP A 100 4.99 26.77 11.43
CA ASP A 100 4.12 27.66 12.18
C ASP A 100 3.19 28.42 11.21
N LEU A 101 2.08 27.78 10.83
CA LEU A 101 1.07 28.37 9.95
C LEU A 101 0.17 29.39 10.68
N ILE A 102 0.21 29.40 12.01
CA ILE A 102 -0.45 30.38 12.86
C ILE A 102 0.63 30.97 13.78
N PRO A 103 1.45 31.91 13.27
CA PRO A 103 2.55 32.49 14.03
C PRO A 103 2.00 33.46 15.10
N LEU A 104 1.51 32.90 16.20
CA LEU A 104 1.05 33.65 17.35
C LEU A 104 2.12 33.61 18.44
N ALA A 105 2.51 34.78 18.92
CA ALA A 105 3.27 34.88 20.16
C ALA A 105 2.41 34.36 21.33
N GLU A 106 3.05 33.76 22.34
CA GLU A 106 2.35 33.29 23.53
C GLU A 106 1.48 34.40 24.15
N GLY A 107 0.18 34.11 24.33
CA GLY A 107 -0.78 35.04 24.93
C GLY A 107 -1.51 35.96 23.94
N VAL A 108 -1.23 35.90 22.64
CA VAL A 108 -1.99 36.63 21.62
C VAL A 108 -3.34 35.95 21.38
N ARG A 109 -4.41 36.75 21.35
CA ARG A 109 -5.78 36.29 21.11
C ARG A 109 -6.13 36.49 19.64
N ILE A 110 -6.77 35.49 19.04
CA ILE A 110 -7.36 35.61 17.70
C ILE A 110 -8.79 36.13 17.87
N LEU A 111 -9.06 37.32 17.33
CA LEU A 111 -10.39 37.87 17.25
C LEU A 111 -11.05 37.52 15.89
N PRO A 112 -12.39 37.58 15.78
CA PRO A 112 -13.08 37.32 14.52
C PRO A 112 -12.58 38.18 13.34
N GLU A 113 -12.08 39.39 13.60
CA GLU A 113 -11.54 40.29 12.58
C GLU A 113 -10.23 39.78 11.98
N ASP A 114 -9.37 39.16 12.81
CA ASP A 114 -8.03 38.66 12.43
C ASP A 114 -8.11 37.42 11.54
N THR A 115 -9.22 36.68 11.60
CA THR A 115 -9.43 35.45 10.83
C THR A 115 -9.28 35.63 9.32
N ARG A 116 -9.61 36.82 8.79
CA ARG A 116 -9.52 37.13 7.37
C ARG A 116 -8.09 37.21 6.89
N GLU A 117 -7.20 37.77 7.71
CA GLU A 117 -5.78 37.89 7.39
C GLU A 117 -5.11 36.52 7.45
N LEU A 118 -5.30 35.78 8.55
CA LEU A 118 -4.82 34.40 8.70
C LEU A 118 -5.30 33.49 7.56
N SER A 119 -6.57 33.59 7.18
CA SER A 119 -7.11 32.81 6.05
C SER A 119 -6.43 33.15 4.73
N ARG A 120 -6.05 34.40 4.49
CA ARG A 120 -5.36 34.81 3.26
C ARG A 120 -3.94 34.26 3.22
N GLU A 121 -3.22 34.26 4.34
CA GLU A 121 -1.88 33.68 4.43
C GLU A 121 -1.91 32.18 4.11
N ILE A 122 -2.87 31.44 4.68
CA ILE A 122 -3.03 30.01 4.40
C ILE A 122 -3.47 29.78 2.94
N GLN A 123 -4.30 30.64 2.37
CA GLN A 123 -4.72 30.55 0.96
C GLN A 123 -3.60 30.88 -0.03
N ALA A 124 -2.60 31.67 0.39
CA ALA A 124 -1.42 32.02 -0.40
C ALA A 124 -0.39 30.87 -0.47
N LEU A 125 -0.56 29.81 0.33
CA LEU A 125 0.27 28.61 0.23
C LEU A 125 0.17 27.99 -1.19
N PRO A 126 1.25 27.36 -1.67
CA PRO A 126 1.23 26.64 -2.93
C PRO A 126 0.07 25.63 -3.00
N PRO A 127 -0.56 25.40 -4.17
CA PRO A 127 -1.75 24.55 -4.29
C PRO A 127 -1.58 23.15 -3.68
N TYR A 128 -0.39 22.56 -3.78
CA TYR A 128 -0.10 21.24 -3.22
C TYR A 128 -0.08 21.23 -1.68
N GLN A 129 0.31 22.33 -1.03
CA GLN A 129 0.29 22.45 0.44
C GLN A 129 -1.11 22.81 0.90
N ARG A 130 -1.76 23.78 0.23
CA ARG A 130 -3.10 24.24 0.56
C ARG A 130 -4.16 23.14 0.51
N ASN A 131 -3.97 22.14 -0.35
CA ASN A 131 -4.89 21.00 -0.47
C ASN A 131 -4.64 19.89 0.57
N ALA A 132 -3.59 19.98 1.40
CA ALA A 132 -3.36 19.06 2.51
C ALA A 132 -4.42 19.25 3.62
N LEU A 133 -4.52 18.26 4.52
CA LEU A 133 -5.53 18.26 5.57
C LEU A 133 -5.39 19.48 6.49
N LEU A 134 -4.18 19.80 6.97
CA LEU A 134 -3.95 20.87 7.93
C LEU A 134 -4.46 22.25 7.43
N PRO A 135 -4.01 22.80 6.28
CA PRO A 135 -4.55 24.05 5.77
C PRO A 135 -6.06 24.05 5.53
N ARG A 136 -6.63 22.93 5.07
CA ARG A 136 -8.07 22.81 4.84
C ARG A 136 -8.86 22.85 6.15
N ALA A 137 -8.39 22.15 7.18
CA ALA A 137 -9.00 22.15 8.51
C ALA A 137 -8.92 23.56 9.14
N LEU A 138 -7.75 24.21 9.08
CA LEU A 138 -7.57 25.58 9.58
C LEU A 138 -8.49 26.58 8.87
N LEU A 139 -8.56 26.54 7.53
CA LEU A 139 -9.44 27.42 6.76
C LEU A 139 -10.92 27.19 7.11
N ALA A 140 -11.34 25.94 7.27
CA ALA A 140 -12.70 25.61 7.68
C ALA A 140 -13.03 26.18 9.07
N GLY A 141 -12.09 26.04 10.01
CA GLY A 141 -12.21 26.59 11.36
C GLY A 141 -12.28 28.12 11.38
N LEU A 142 -11.33 28.80 10.72
CA LEU A 142 -11.29 30.26 10.63
C LEU A 142 -12.55 30.84 9.95
N GLN A 143 -13.01 30.20 8.87
CA GLN A 143 -14.23 30.60 8.18
C GLN A 143 -15.46 30.44 9.10
N ARG A 144 -15.52 29.35 9.85
CA ARG A 144 -16.61 29.13 10.81
C ARG A 144 -16.59 30.19 11.91
N PHE A 145 -15.42 30.46 12.50
CA PHE A 145 -15.26 31.48 13.54
C PHE A 145 -15.67 32.88 13.07
N SER A 146 -15.28 33.27 11.86
CA SER A 146 -15.67 34.55 11.26
C SER A 146 -17.18 34.72 11.15
N SER A 147 -17.92 33.62 10.97
CA SER A 147 -19.37 33.64 10.74
C SER A 147 -20.19 33.49 12.01
N THR A 148 -19.78 32.61 12.93
CA THR A 148 -20.58 32.26 14.11
C THR A 148 -20.07 32.89 15.40
N ARG A 149 -18.80 33.32 15.42
CA ARG A 149 -18.10 33.84 16.61
C ARG A 149 -18.13 32.87 17.78
N ASN A 150 -18.28 31.57 17.53
CA ASN A 150 -18.37 30.54 18.55
C ASN A 150 -17.18 29.57 18.40
N VAL A 151 -16.44 29.38 19.49
CA VAL A 151 -15.28 28.47 19.55
C VAL A 151 -15.69 27.01 19.37
N GLN A 152 -16.87 26.62 19.86
CA GLN A 152 -17.37 25.25 19.71
C GLN A 152 -17.58 24.89 18.25
N ASP A 153 -18.17 25.81 17.46
CA ASP A 153 -18.40 25.57 16.04
C ASP A 153 -17.09 25.38 15.27
N VAL A 154 -16.00 26.00 15.74
CA VAL A 154 -14.66 25.85 15.15
C VAL A 154 -14.07 24.48 15.46
N ALA A 155 -14.16 24.04 16.71
CA ALA A 155 -13.75 22.71 17.12
C ALA A 155 -14.52 21.63 16.32
N ASP A 156 -15.84 21.78 16.23
CA ASP A 156 -16.70 20.86 15.48
C ASP A 156 -16.33 20.84 13.98
N ALA A 157 -16.06 22.00 13.38
CA ALA A 157 -15.67 22.11 11.97
C ALA A 157 -14.29 21.47 11.70
N THR A 158 -13.30 21.72 12.55
CA THR A 158 -11.95 21.16 12.39
C THR A 158 -11.95 19.64 12.60
N HIS A 159 -12.65 19.15 13.63
CA HIS A 159 -12.85 17.72 13.88
C HIS A 159 -13.56 17.03 12.69
N ALA A 160 -14.62 17.63 12.14
CA ALA A 160 -15.34 17.08 10.99
C ALA A 160 -14.44 16.91 9.76
N TYR A 161 -13.53 17.86 9.49
CA TYR A 161 -12.56 17.73 8.39
C TYR A 161 -11.50 16.66 8.66
N CYS A 162 -11.00 16.55 9.90
CA CYS A 162 -10.02 15.52 10.26
C CYS A 162 -10.62 14.12 10.17
N SER A 163 -11.83 13.94 10.70
CA SER A 163 -12.58 12.67 10.64
C SER A 163 -12.85 12.25 9.18
N ALA A 164 -13.36 13.16 8.35
CA ALA A 164 -13.63 12.88 6.94
C ALA A 164 -12.36 12.54 6.14
N GLU A 165 -11.23 13.18 6.42
CA GLU A 165 -9.96 12.83 5.78
C GLU A 165 -9.40 11.49 6.29
N GLY A 166 -9.60 11.14 7.56
CA GLY A 166 -9.30 9.82 8.09
C GLY A 166 -10.06 8.72 7.35
N GLU A 167 -11.38 8.87 7.21
CA GLU A 167 -12.22 7.93 6.43
C GLU A 167 -11.78 7.82 4.97
N ARG A 168 -11.39 8.95 4.36
CA ARG A 168 -10.88 8.96 2.98
C ARG A 168 -9.58 8.17 2.85
N LEU A 169 -8.60 8.42 3.72
CA LEU A 169 -7.31 7.70 3.72
C LEU A 169 -7.52 6.20 3.91
N GLU A 170 -8.42 5.82 4.82
CA GLU A 170 -8.77 4.43 5.08
C GLU A 170 -9.45 3.75 3.88
N SER A 171 -10.33 4.48 3.18
CA SER A 171 -10.98 4.00 1.95
C SER A 171 -9.96 3.79 0.82
N GLU A 172 -9.00 4.69 0.67
CA GLU A 172 -7.94 4.60 -0.34
C GLU A 172 -7.00 3.39 -0.13
N LEU A 173 -6.87 2.86 1.09
CA LEU A 173 -6.12 1.63 1.38
C LEU A 173 -6.86 0.35 0.99
N SER A 174 -8.14 0.42 0.61
CA SER A 174 -8.97 -0.74 0.27
C SER A 174 -8.39 -1.59 -0.85
N MET A 175 -7.86 -0.96 -1.92
CA MET A 175 -7.24 -1.71 -3.03
C MET A 175 -6.00 -2.50 -2.56
N ILE A 176 -5.19 -1.93 -1.67
CA ILE A 176 -4.00 -2.59 -1.13
C ILE A 176 -4.41 -3.76 -0.23
N ARG A 177 -5.44 -3.59 0.61
CA ARG A 177 -6.01 -4.68 1.41
C ARG A 177 -6.52 -5.82 0.54
N TYR A 178 -7.21 -5.50 -0.54
CA TYR A 178 -7.69 -6.50 -1.50
C TYR A 178 -6.52 -7.29 -2.10
N VAL A 179 -5.44 -6.62 -2.51
CA VAL A 179 -4.23 -7.29 -3.02
C VAL A 179 -3.59 -8.18 -1.96
N ALA A 180 -3.46 -7.69 -0.73
CA ALA A 180 -2.87 -8.44 0.38
C ALA A 180 -3.68 -9.70 0.74
N TRP A 181 -5.01 -9.64 0.59
CA TRP A 181 -5.91 -10.78 0.71
C TRP A 181 -5.81 -11.76 -0.49
N ALA A 182 -5.67 -11.23 -1.71
CA ALA A 182 -5.64 -12.04 -2.93
C ALA A 182 -4.38 -12.91 -3.03
N ILE A 183 -3.23 -12.44 -2.54
CA ILE A 183 -1.95 -13.15 -2.63
C ILE A 183 -2.02 -14.56 -1.98
N PRO A 184 -2.45 -14.72 -0.72
CA PRO A 184 -2.67 -16.04 -0.12
C PRO A 184 -3.62 -16.94 -0.92
N SER A 185 -4.69 -16.37 -1.49
CA SER A 185 -5.64 -17.12 -2.33
C SER A 185 -4.99 -17.63 -3.63
N ILE A 186 -4.13 -16.84 -4.26
CA ILE A 186 -3.33 -17.29 -5.43
C ILE A 186 -2.38 -18.41 -5.02
N GLY A 187 -1.73 -18.28 -3.86
CA GLY A 187 -0.90 -19.35 -3.30
C GLY A 187 -1.66 -20.67 -3.12
N PHE A 188 -2.88 -20.58 -2.58
CA PHE A 188 -3.78 -21.72 -2.41
C PHE A 188 -4.23 -22.32 -3.75
N ILE A 189 -4.51 -21.51 -4.77
CA ILE A 189 -4.81 -21.99 -6.12
C ILE A 189 -3.66 -22.84 -6.65
N GLY A 190 -2.40 -22.41 -6.49
CA GLY A 190 -1.25 -23.21 -6.90
C GLY A 190 -1.10 -24.51 -6.11
N THR A 191 -1.49 -24.53 -4.83
CA THR A 191 -1.57 -25.78 -4.05
C THR A 191 -2.62 -26.73 -4.59
N VAL A 192 -3.83 -26.23 -4.86
CA VAL A 192 -4.91 -27.05 -5.44
C VAL A 192 -4.48 -27.62 -6.78
N ARG A 193 -3.81 -26.82 -7.62
CA ARG A 193 -3.26 -27.27 -8.89
C ARG A 193 -2.19 -28.35 -8.69
N GLY A 194 -1.16 -28.09 -7.88
CA GLY A 194 -0.06 -29.03 -7.68
C GLY A 194 -0.50 -30.36 -7.04
N ILE A 195 -1.45 -30.32 -6.10
CA ILE A 195 -2.05 -31.55 -5.54
C ILE A 195 -2.90 -32.27 -6.58
N GLY A 196 -3.70 -31.54 -7.37
CA GLY A 196 -4.48 -32.12 -8.46
C GLY A 196 -3.60 -32.85 -9.48
N ASP A 197 -2.51 -32.20 -9.90
CA ASP A 197 -1.51 -32.77 -10.82
C ASP A 197 -0.83 -34.00 -10.21
N ALA A 198 -0.52 -33.98 -8.91
CA ALA A 198 0.07 -35.11 -8.19
C ALA A 198 -0.89 -36.31 -8.13
N LEU A 199 -2.16 -36.08 -7.83
CA LEU A 199 -3.18 -37.13 -7.78
C LEU A 199 -3.47 -37.71 -9.17
N GLY A 200 -3.42 -36.91 -10.22
CA GLY A 200 -3.54 -37.39 -11.60
C GLY A 200 -2.44 -38.38 -12.00
N GLN A 201 -1.28 -38.31 -11.34
CA GLN A 201 -0.13 -39.19 -11.55
C GLN A 201 -0.04 -40.31 -10.50
N ALA A 202 -1.06 -40.49 -9.65
CA ALA A 202 -1.03 -41.45 -8.56
C ALA A 202 -0.83 -42.90 -9.06
N HIS A 203 -1.33 -43.26 -10.23
CA HIS A 203 -1.15 -44.60 -10.80
C HIS A 203 0.32 -44.88 -11.13
N GLN A 204 1.03 -43.91 -11.70
CA GLN A 204 2.46 -44.01 -12.01
C GLN A 204 3.32 -44.19 -10.75
N ALA A 205 2.92 -43.54 -9.65
CA ALA A 205 3.59 -43.74 -8.36
C ALA A 205 3.41 -45.15 -7.80
N ILE A 206 2.25 -45.79 -8.02
CA ILE A 206 2.01 -47.19 -7.64
C ILE A 206 2.89 -48.14 -8.47
N GLU A 207 3.14 -47.80 -9.74
CA GLU A 207 4.03 -48.53 -10.65
C GLU A 207 5.53 -48.29 -10.36
N GLY A 208 5.85 -47.43 -9.38
CA GLY A 208 7.22 -47.15 -8.94
C GLY A 208 7.82 -45.85 -9.47
N GLU A 209 7.08 -45.09 -10.29
CA GLU A 209 7.49 -43.78 -10.81
C GLU A 209 6.96 -42.62 -9.93
N ILE A 210 7.70 -42.29 -8.87
CA ILE A 210 7.29 -41.26 -7.89
C ILE A 210 7.77 -39.84 -8.24
N PHE A 211 8.58 -39.68 -9.29
CA PHE A 211 9.25 -38.41 -9.60
C PHE A 211 8.23 -37.32 -9.97
N GLY A 212 7.26 -37.66 -10.82
CA GLY A 212 6.20 -36.74 -11.24
C GLY A 212 5.35 -36.26 -10.05
N VAL A 213 4.90 -37.19 -9.21
CA VAL A 213 4.14 -36.88 -7.98
C VAL A 213 4.93 -35.98 -7.03
N THR A 214 6.22 -36.28 -6.81
CA THR A 214 7.09 -35.47 -5.94
C THR A 214 7.27 -34.05 -6.46
N ARG A 215 7.41 -33.89 -7.79
CA ARG A 215 7.52 -32.58 -8.43
C ARG A 215 6.24 -31.75 -8.28
N SER A 216 5.08 -32.36 -8.53
CA SER A 216 3.77 -31.70 -8.42
C SER A 216 3.46 -31.28 -6.98
N LEU A 217 3.81 -32.11 -5.99
CA LEU A 217 3.75 -31.74 -4.58
C LEU A 217 4.71 -30.58 -4.25
N GLY A 218 5.91 -30.58 -4.82
CA GLY A 218 6.87 -29.48 -4.68
C GLY A 218 6.28 -28.14 -5.13
N VAL A 219 5.64 -28.11 -6.30
CA VAL A 219 4.93 -26.92 -6.82
C VAL A 219 3.86 -26.44 -5.84
N ALA A 220 3.04 -27.35 -5.31
CA ALA A 220 1.99 -27.01 -4.36
C ALA A 220 2.56 -26.31 -3.10
N PHE A 221 3.54 -26.93 -2.46
CA PHE A 221 4.16 -26.36 -1.26
C PHE A 221 4.87 -25.03 -1.53
N ASN A 222 5.57 -24.94 -2.65
CA ASN A 222 6.31 -23.73 -3.04
C ASN A 222 5.37 -22.54 -3.27
N SER A 223 4.26 -22.76 -3.98
CA SER A 223 3.27 -21.71 -4.27
C SER A 223 2.71 -21.10 -2.99
N THR A 224 2.26 -21.93 -2.04
CA THR A 224 1.73 -21.43 -0.77
C THR A 224 2.80 -20.79 0.10
N LEU A 225 4.00 -21.39 0.19
CA LEU A 225 5.07 -20.84 1.01
C LEU A 225 5.44 -19.42 0.58
N ILE A 226 5.64 -19.22 -0.73
CA ILE A 226 6.00 -17.90 -1.28
C ILE A 226 4.86 -16.90 -1.12
N ALA A 227 3.62 -17.29 -1.40
CA ALA A 227 2.46 -16.42 -1.23
C ALA A 227 2.30 -15.95 0.22
N LEU A 228 2.44 -16.85 1.20
CA LEU A 228 2.35 -16.51 2.62
C LEU A 228 3.50 -15.59 3.06
N LEU A 229 4.74 -15.88 2.65
CA LEU A 229 5.89 -15.03 2.96
C LEU A 229 5.68 -13.61 2.44
N ILE A 230 5.27 -13.48 1.17
CA ILE A 230 4.96 -12.20 0.55
C ILE A 230 3.83 -11.47 1.30
N SER A 231 2.74 -12.18 1.62
CA SER A 231 1.59 -11.60 2.30
C SER A 231 1.95 -11.07 3.69
N ILE A 232 2.76 -11.80 4.46
CA ILE A 232 3.22 -11.35 5.79
C ILE A 232 4.00 -10.04 5.69
N VAL A 233 4.98 -9.97 4.77
CA VAL A 233 5.78 -8.76 4.57
C VAL A 233 4.90 -7.60 4.10
N LEU A 234 3.98 -7.86 3.17
CA LEU A 234 3.10 -6.83 2.62
C LEU A 234 2.14 -6.29 3.70
N MET A 235 1.54 -7.16 4.51
CA MET A 235 0.65 -6.77 5.61
C MET A 235 1.37 -5.96 6.67
N PHE A 236 2.64 -6.29 6.97
CA PHE A 236 3.45 -5.48 7.88
C PHE A 236 3.65 -4.05 7.35
N ILE A 237 4.01 -3.90 6.07
CA ILE A 237 4.22 -2.58 5.45
C ILE A 237 2.90 -1.79 5.39
N LEU A 238 1.79 -2.45 5.04
CA LEU A 238 0.46 -1.85 5.05
C LEU A 238 0.10 -1.30 6.43
N HIS A 239 0.35 -2.09 7.48
CA HIS A 239 0.11 -1.66 8.86
C HIS A 239 0.95 -0.44 9.24
N GLN A 240 2.23 -0.38 8.84
CA GLN A 240 3.06 0.81 9.08
C GLN A 240 2.54 2.05 8.36
N LEU A 241 2.06 1.91 7.13
CA LEU A 241 1.45 3.01 6.39
C LEU A 241 0.16 3.51 7.05
N GLN A 242 -0.71 2.59 7.49
CA GLN A 242 -1.94 2.93 8.19
C GLN A 242 -1.64 3.72 9.47
N LEU A 243 -0.70 3.24 10.31
CA LEU A 243 -0.28 3.97 11.52
C LEU A 243 0.26 5.36 11.21
N LEU A 244 1.02 5.51 10.12
CA LEU A 244 1.57 6.80 9.70
C LEU A 244 0.45 7.78 9.27
N GLN A 245 -0.59 7.29 8.60
CA GLN A 245 -1.75 8.08 8.20
C GLN A 245 -2.63 8.46 9.40
N GLU A 246 -2.92 7.53 10.29
CA GLU A 246 -3.68 7.77 11.53
C GLU A 246 -2.98 8.83 12.40
N ARG A 247 -1.67 8.70 12.62
CA ARG A 247 -0.88 9.69 13.35
C ARG A 247 -0.93 11.07 12.70
N TYR A 248 -0.83 11.14 11.36
CA TYR A 248 -0.92 12.41 10.65
C TYR A 248 -2.27 13.12 10.89
N VAL A 249 -3.38 12.37 10.88
CA VAL A 249 -4.71 12.93 11.15
C VAL A 249 -4.80 13.43 12.59
N LEU A 250 -4.41 12.60 13.56
CA LEU A 250 -4.45 12.95 14.99
C LEU A 250 -3.55 14.15 15.34
N GLU A 251 -2.34 14.21 14.79
CA GLU A 251 -1.44 15.34 14.97
C GLU A 251 -1.99 16.62 14.35
N THR A 252 -2.71 16.51 13.23
CA THR A 252 -3.37 17.67 12.61
C THR A 252 -4.51 18.18 13.47
N GLU A 253 -5.34 17.29 14.01
CA GLU A 253 -6.40 17.66 14.93
C GLU A 253 -5.83 18.33 16.19
N ALA A 254 -4.78 17.76 16.78
CA ALA A 254 -4.09 18.33 17.94
C ALA A 254 -3.49 19.72 17.63
N TYR A 255 -2.94 19.91 16.42
CA TYR A 255 -2.45 21.23 15.97
C TYR A 255 -3.59 22.24 15.92
N CYS A 256 -4.73 21.89 15.32
CA CYS A 256 -5.90 22.78 15.27
C CYS A 256 -6.37 23.14 16.68
N GLU A 257 -6.43 22.18 17.59
CA GLU A 257 -6.85 22.45 18.96
C GLU A 257 -5.88 23.39 19.69
N ASP A 258 -4.57 23.11 19.61
CA ASP A 258 -3.56 23.86 20.33
C ASP A 258 -3.33 25.27 19.76
N LYS A 259 -3.21 25.39 18.43
CA LYS A 259 -2.82 26.64 17.77
C LYS A 259 -3.99 27.49 17.33
N LEU A 260 -5.15 26.90 17.04
CA LEU A 260 -6.35 27.64 16.67
C LEU A 260 -7.29 27.77 17.88
N THR A 261 -7.93 26.67 18.32
CA THR A 261 -9.03 26.71 19.30
C THR A 261 -8.65 27.41 20.60
N ARG A 262 -7.49 27.09 21.20
CA ARG A 262 -7.03 27.70 22.47
C ARG A 262 -6.80 29.22 22.40
N HIS A 263 -6.54 29.77 21.22
CA HIS A 263 -6.23 31.18 21.04
C HIS A 263 -7.46 32.01 20.63
N LEU A 264 -8.58 31.37 20.27
CA LEU A 264 -9.83 32.05 19.94
C LEU A 264 -10.48 32.65 21.18
N HIS A 265 -10.85 33.93 21.10
CA HIS A 265 -11.58 34.61 22.18
C HIS A 265 -12.81 35.34 21.64
N MET A 266 -13.91 35.26 22.39
CA MET A 266 -15.06 36.15 22.22
C MET A 266 -14.78 37.45 23.00
N GLN A 267 -15.04 38.60 22.39
CA GLN A 267 -15.02 39.90 23.10
C GLN A 267 -16.10 39.96 24.17
#